data_AF-A0A1Y0BXU5-F1
#
_entry.id   AF-A0A1Y0BXU5-F1
#
_cell.length_a   1.000
_cell.length_b   1.000
_cell.length_c   1.000
_cell.angle_alpha   90.00
_cell.angle_beta   90.00
_cell.angle_gamma   90.00
#
_symmetry.space_group_name_H-M   'P 1'
#
loop_
_entity.id
_entity.type
_entity.pdbx_description
1 polymer ?
#
loop_
_entity_poly.entity_id
_entity_poly.type
_entity_poly.pdbx_seq_one_letter_code
_entity_poly.pdbx_strand_id
1 'polypeptide(L)'
;MNRLIHPLMVLGIAILLPGVGQVVNGQPRRGLVFAFYIVLLGVVTYMVAPPEASAIGRVAGGVFVYALSLLDAYQVAAKRWHRAKHV
;
A
#
# COMPACT_ATOMS: atom_id res chain seq x y z
N MET A 1 1.37 -2.40 23.22
CA MET A 1 2.80 -2.44 22.85
C MET A 1 3.04 -1.51 21.67
N ASN A 2 3.49 -0.27 21.91
CA ASN A 2 3.71 0.72 20.85
C ASN A 2 5.18 0.64 20.38
N ARG A 3 5.55 -0.44 19.67
CA ARG A 3 6.87 -0.47 18.99
C ARG A 3 6.78 0.44 17.77
N LEU A 4 7.46 1.57 17.86
CA LEU A 4 7.67 2.45 16.71
C LEU A 4 8.66 1.74 15.79
N ILE A 5 8.16 1.27 14.65
CA ILE A 5 8.99 0.67 13.61
C ILE A 5 9.48 1.79 12.71
N HIS A 6 10.75 1.74 12.31
CA HIS A 6 11.35 2.77 11.46
C HIS A 6 10.56 2.90 10.14
N PRO A 7 10.25 4.11 9.65
CA PRO A 7 9.42 4.29 8.46
C PRO A 7 9.93 3.55 7.22
N LEU A 8 11.26 3.46 7.04
CA LEU A 8 11.87 2.71 5.94
C LEU A 8 11.65 1.19 6.05
N MET A 9 11.57 0.63 7.26
CA MET A 9 11.23 -0.79 7.43
C MET A 9 9.77 -1.04 7.07
N VAL A 10 8.87 -0.14 7.47
CA VAL A 10 7.44 -0.23 7.09
C VAL A 10 7.28 -0.15 5.58
N LEU A 11 8.01 0.74 4.91
CA LEU A 11 8.04 0.82 3.46
C LEU A 11 8.55 -0.47 2.82
N GLY A 12 9.65 -1.03 3.32
CA GLY A 12 10.18 -2.31 2.84
C GLY A 12 9.16 -3.45 2.94
N ILE A 13 8.43 -3.53 4.05
CA ILE A 13 7.34 -4.51 4.23
C ILE A 13 6.21 -4.26 3.22
N ALA A 14 5.81 -3.00 3.03
CA ALA A 14 4.74 -2.64 2.10
C ALA A 14 5.09 -2.96 0.63
N ILE A 15 6.38 -2.84 0.24
CA ILE A 15 6.89 -3.19 -1.11
C ILE A 15 6.84 -4.70 -1.37
N LEU A 16 6.98 -5.51 -0.33
CA LEU A 16 6.94 -6.97 -0.48
C LEU A 16 5.52 -7.52 -0.36
N LEU A 17 4.69 -6.90 0.47
CA LEU A 17 3.39 -7.43 0.87
C LEU A 17 2.31 -6.33 0.82
N PRO A 18 1.45 -6.34 -0.21
CA PRO A 18 0.37 -5.36 -0.37
C PRO A 18 -0.54 -5.31 0.85
N GLY A 19 -0.76 -4.11 1.39
CA GLY A 19 -1.63 -3.88 2.56
C GLY A 19 -1.02 -4.24 3.92
N VAL A 20 0.15 -4.87 3.98
CA VAL A 20 0.75 -5.31 5.25
C VAL A 20 1.48 -4.17 5.97
N GLY A 21 2.00 -3.17 5.25
CA GLY A 21 2.56 -1.97 5.89
C GLY A 21 1.54 -1.25 6.80
N GLN A 22 0.26 -1.28 6.44
CA GLN A 22 -0.83 -0.77 7.27
C GLN A 22 -1.08 -1.64 8.50
N VAL A 23 -0.97 -2.97 8.39
CA VAL A 23 -1.07 -3.90 9.53
C VAL A 23 0.05 -3.64 10.54
N VAL A 24 1.28 -3.44 10.06
CA VAL A 24 2.44 -3.06 10.88
C VAL A 24 2.20 -1.73 11.59
N ASN A 25 1.53 -0.79 10.92
CA ASN A 25 1.05 0.45 11.52
C ASN A 25 -0.21 0.27 12.41
N GLY A 26 -0.67 -0.94 12.73
CA GLY A 26 -1.86 -1.16 13.55
C GLY A 26 -3.15 -0.64 12.90
N GLN A 27 -3.21 -0.59 11.57
CA GLN A 27 -4.37 -0.19 10.78
C GLN A 27 -4.85 -1.34 9.86
N PRO A 28 -5.17 -2.54 10.39
CA PRO A 28 -5.46 -3.72 9.56
C PRO A 28 -6.66 -3.53 8.63
N ARG A 29 -7.72 -2.84 9.09
CA ARG A 29 -8.87 -2.50 8.24
C ARG A 29 -8.45 -1.69 7.01
N ARG A 30 -7.50 -0.77 7.18
CA ARG A 30 -6.99 0.06 6.09
C ARG A 30 -6.14 -0.74 5.12
N GLY A 31 -5.32 -1.67 5.63
CA GLY A 31 -4.58 -2.63 4.82
C GLY A 31 -5.49 -3.50 3.95
N LEU A 32 -6.59 -4.02 4.53
CA LEU A 32 -7.59 -4.80 3.81
C LEU A 32 -8.28 -3.97 2.71
N VAL A 33 -8.61 -2.70 3.00
CA VAL A 33 -9.18 -1.78 2.00
C VAL A 33 -8.22 -1.62 0.82
N PHE A 34 -6.93 -1.38 1.06
CA PHE A 34 -5.95 -1.31 -0.03
C PHE A 34 -5.87 -2.62 -0.82
N ALA A 35 -5.75 -3.77 -0.15
CA ALA A 35 -5.70 -5.07 -0.83
C ALA A 35 -6.94 -5.30 -1.71
N PHE A 36 -8.13 -4.98 -1.20
CA PHE A 36 -9.37 -5.07 -1.96
C PHE A 36 -9.37 -4.16 -3.18
N TYR A 37 -8.98 -2.89 -3.05
CA TYR A 37 -8.96 -1.95 -4.18
C TYR A 37 -7.86 -2.27 -5.20
N ILE A 38 -6.72 -2.83 -4.79
CA ILE A 38 -5.67 -3.32 -5.70
C ILE A 38 -6.26 -4.42 -6.60
N VAL A 39 -6.95 -5.40 -6.02
CA VAL A 39 -7.56 -6.49 -6.79
C VAL A 39 -8.73 -5.97 -7.63
N LEU A 40 -9.63 -5.18 -7.04
CA LEU A 40 -10.79 -4.64 -7.72
C LEU A 40 -10.40 -3.82 -8.94
N LEU A 41 -9.51 -2.83 -8.79
CA LEU A 41 -9.09 -2.02 -9.93
C LEU A 41 -8.17 -2.76 -10.88
N GLY A 42 -7.36 -3.70 -10.40
CA GLY A 42 -6.58 -4.59 -11.26
C GLY A 42 -7.48 -5.39 -12.21
N VAL A 43 -8.56 -5.99 -11.68
CA VAL A 43 -9.55 -6.73 -12.46
C VAL A 43 -10.35 -5.80 -13.38
N VAL A 44 -10.85 -4.67 -12.88
CA VAL A 44 -11.62 -3.72 -13.70
C VAL A 44 -10.78 -3.22 -14.87
N THR A 45 -9.53 -2.80 -14.64
CA THR A 45 -8.64 -2.39 -15.72
C THR A 45 -8.37 -3.53 -16.69
N TYR A 46 -8.21 -4.77 -16.20
CA TYR A 46 -7.95 -5.92 -17.06
C TYR A 46 -9.10 -6.22 -18.01
N MET A 47 -10.34 -6.08 -17.53
CA MET A 47 -11.54 -6.35 -18.33
C MET A 47 -11.79 -5.31 -19.41
N VAL A 48 -11.33 -4.07 -19.23
CA VAL A 48 -11.54 -2.97 -20.20
C VAL A 48 -10.30 -2.67 -21.05
N ALA A 49 -9.15 -3.25 -20.71
CA ALA A 49 -7.90 -3.00 -21.42
C ALA A 49 -7.93 -3.60 -22.83
N PRO A 50 -7.44 -2.87 -23.84
CA PRO A 50 -7.39 -3.39 -25.20
C PRO A 50 -6.34 -4.50 -25.35
N PRO A 51 -6.47 -5.38 -26.37
CA PRO A 51 -5.53 -6.49 -26.59
C PRO A 51 -4.07 -6.04 -26.77
N GLU A 52 -3.84 -4.87 -27.35
CA GLU A 52 -2.51 -4.28 -27.57
C GLU A 52 -1.90 -3.67 -26.30
N ALA A 53 -2.65 -3.55 -25.20
CA ALA A 53 -2.12 -3.04 -23.94
C ALA A 53 -1.06 -4.01 -23.37
N SER A 54 0.04 -3.44 -22.87
CA SER A 54 1.09 -4.18 -22.17
C SER A 54 0.54 -4.89 -20.93
N ALA A 55 1.25 -5.93 -20.45
CA ALA A 55 0.83 -6.67 -19.27
C ALA A 55 0.59 -5.77 -18.05
N ILE A 56 1.47 -4.80 -17.79
CA ILE A 56 1.29 -3.80 -16.72
C ILE A 56 0.13 -2.86 -17.03
N GLY A 57 -0.03 -2.43 -18.28
CA GLY A 57 -1.13 -1.59 -18.72
C GLY A 57 -2.50 -2.21 -18.46
N ARG A 58 -2.62 -3.54 -18.67
CA ARG A 58 -3.86 -4.28 -18.39
C ARG A 58 -4.24 -4.29 -16.92
N VAL A 59 -3.31 -4.11 -15.99
CA VAL A 59 -3.61 -4.09 -14.54
C VAL A 59 -3.28 -2.74 -13.90
N ALA A 60 -3.21 -1.67 -14.70
CA ALA A 60 -2.73 -0.36 -14.27
C ALA A 60 -3.48 0.20 -13.06
N GLY A 61 -4.80 -0.02 -12.95
CA GLY A 61 -5.58 0.40 -11.79
C GLY A 61 -5.12 -0.26 -10.49
N GLY A 62 -4.80 -1.55 -10.51
CA GLY A 62 -4.26 -2.25 -9.36
C GLY A 62 -2.85 -1.78 -8.99
N VAL A 63 -1.99 -1.58 -10.00
CA VAL A 63 -0.63 -1.05 -9.81
C VAL A 63 -0.66 0.36 -9.22
N PHE A 64 -1.60 1.21 -9.66
CA PHE A 64 -1.79 2.55 -9.14
C PHE A 64 -2.17 2.54 -7.66
N VAL A 65 -3.19 1.76 -7.28
CA VAL A 65 -3.58 1.65 -5.85
C VAL A 65 -2.46 1.04 -5.02
N TYR A 66 -1.70 0.11 -5.59
CA TYR A 66 -0.55 -0.48 -4.91
C TYR A 66 0.49 0.59 -4.58
N ALA A 67 0.86 1.44 -5.53
CA ALA A 67 1.77 2.56 -5.29
C ALA A 67 1.24 3.52 -4.20
N LEU A 68 -0.06 3.85 -4.22
CA LEU A 68 -0.69 4.66 -3.16
C LEU A 68 -0.60 3.99 -1.79
N SER A 69 -0.73 2.66 -1.73
CA SER A 69 -0.62 1.92 -0.47
C SER A 69 0.79 2.01 0.14
N LEU A 70 1.84 2.09 -0.68
CA LEU A 70 3.23 2.27 -0.24
C LEU A 70 3.44 3.65 0.39
N LEU A 71 2.97 4.68 -0.31
CA LEU A 71 3.03 6.07 0.15
C LEU A 71 2.28 6.22 1.48
N ASP A 72 1.11 5.62 1.59
CA ASP A 72 0.33 5.65 2.82
C ASP A 72 1.06 4.99 3.99
N ALA A 73 1.55 3.75 3.80
CA ALA A 73 2.23 3.01 4.85
C ALA A 73 3.46 3.77 5.39
N TYR A 74 4.26 4.34 4.47
CA TYR A 74 5.42 5.15 4.83
C TYR A 74 5.02 6.45 5.55
N GLN A 75 4.08 7.23 5.01
CA GLN A 75 3.70 8.51 5.60
C GLN A 75 3.10 8.36 6.99
N VAL A 76 2.28 7.33 7.22
CA VAL A 76 1.73 7.02 8.54
C VAL A 76 2.85 6.67 9.52
N ALA A 77 3.78 5.81 9.11
CA ALA A 77 4.93 5.44 9.93
C ALA A 77 5.81 6.64 10.24
N ALA A 78 6.12 7.48 9.24
CA ALA A 78 6.91 8.71 9.41
C ALA A 78 6.24 9.68 10.38
N LYS A 79 4.94 9.94 10.24
CA LYS A 79 4.19 10.81 11.17
C LYS A 79 4.24 10.29 12.61
N ARG A 80 4.13 8.97 12.81
CA ARG A 80 4.23 8.35 14.15
C ARG A 80 5.64 8.44 14.72
N TRP A 81 6.65 8.16 13.90
CA TRP A 81 8.06 8.25 14.27
C TRP A 81 8.47 9.66 14.66
N HIS A 82 8.07 10.67 13.88
CA HIS A 82 8.31 12.08 14.19
C HIS A 82 7.61 12.52 15.48
N ARG A 83 6.33 12.17 15.67
CA ARG A 83 5.61 12.49 16.92
C ARG A 83 6.30 11.91 18.14
N ALA A 84 6.78 10.67 18.05
CA ALA A 84 7.46 10.02 19.17
C ALA A 84 8.86 10.58 19.48
N LYS A 85 9.48 11.33 18.56
CA LYS A 85 10.75 12.03 18.81
C LYS A 85 10.56 13.41 19.48
N HIS A 86 9.33 13.91 19.53
CA HIS A 86 8.99 15.23 20.06
C HIS A 86 8.07 15.18 21.28
N VAL A 87 7.92 14.00 21.88
CA VAL A 87 7.26 13.74 23.17
C VAL A 87 8.34 13.21 24.10
#